data_AF-A0A929G2G3-F1
#
_entry.id   AF-A0A929G2G3-F1
#
_cell.length_a   1.000
_cell.length_b   1.000
_cell.length_c   1.000
_cell.angle_alpha   90.00
_cell.angle_beta   90.00
_cell.angle_gamma   90.00
#
_symmetry.space_group_name_H-M   'P 1'
#
loop_
_entity.id
_entity.type
_entity.pdbx_description
1 polymer ?
#
loop_
_entity_poly.entity_id
_entity_poly.type
_entity_poly.pdbx_seq_one_letter_code
_entity_poly.pdbx_strand_id
1 'polypeptide(L)'
;MKSITKQKPFDEIKEQLDRFDRVYIAGCGTCATMTRTGGREEVLDMKGRLEELGKLVTGWIVIPTACDEMTEVAMREDKGAIQNANCILVMACALGVHRASLYID
;
A
#
# COMPACT_ATOMS: atom_id res chain seq x y z
N MET A 1 -15.79 11.19 -5.33
CA MET A 1 -14.75 12.15 -5.79
C MET A 1 -13.55 11.36 -6.28
N LYS A 2 -12.94 11.73 -7.41
CA LYS A 2 -11.71 11.09 -7.91
C LYS A 2 -10.51 12.01 -7.64
N SER A 3 -9.41 11.44 -7.15
CA SER A 3 -8.16 12.18 -6.90
C SER A 3 -7.14 11.90 -8.00
N ILE A 4 -6.28 12.86 -8.30
CA ILE A 4 -5.09 12.65 -9.15
C ILE A 4 -3.91 12.38 -8.22
N THR A 5 -3.27 11.22 -8.37
CA THR A 5 -2.11 10.82 -7.57
C THR A 5 -0.85 10.81 -8.42
N LYS A 6 0.29 11.12 -7.80
CA LYS A 6 1.63 11.05 -8.40
C LYS A 6 2.53 10.25 -7.46
N GLN A 7 3.27 9.30 -7.99
CA GLN A 7 4.21 8.51 -7.19
C GLN A 7 5.38 9.40 -6.74
N LYS A 8 5.75 9.28 -5.46
CA LYS A 8 6.97 9.86 -4.93
C LYS A 8 8.20 9.28 -5.66
N PRO A 9 9.30 10.03 -5.77
CA PRO A 9 10.57 9.46 -6.21
C PRO A 9 10.90 8.23 -5.36
N PHE A 10 11.44 7.19 -5.99
CA PHE A 10 11.68 5.94 -5.28
C PHE A 10 12.70 6.08 -4.16
N ASP A 11 13.70 6.93 -4.31
CA ASP A 11 14.68 7.17 -3.25
C ASP A 11 14.04 7.81 -2.01
N GLU A 12 13.04 8.67 -2.17
CA GLU A 12 12.25 9.20 -1.03
C GLU A 12 11.47 8.08 -0.32
N ILE A 13 10.94 7.12 -1.08
CA ILE A 13 10.26 5.94 -0.52
C ILE A 13 11.25 5.05 0.24
N LYS A 14 12.47 4.86 -0.30
CA LYS A 14 13.53 4.10 0.38
C LYS A 14 13.90 4.74 1.72
N GLU A 15 14.14 6.05 1.73
CA GLU A 15 14.48 6.80 2.94
C GLU A 15 13.36 6.70 3.99
N GLN A 16 12.10 6.80 3.57
CA GLN A 16 10.95 6.63 4.48
C GLN A 16 10.82 5.21 5.03
N LEU A 17 11.26 4.21 4.27
CA LEU A 17 11.19 2.81 4.65
C LEU A 17 12.46 2.28 5.33
N ASP A 18 13.52 3.08 5.46
CA ASP A 18 14.85 2.64 5.90
C ASP A 18 14.81 1.85 7.21
N ARG A 19 14.01 2.31 8.17
CA ARG A 19 13.86 1.69 9.51
C ARG A 19 12.93 0.49 9.57
N PHE A 20 12.37 0.06 8.45
CA PHE A 20 11.36 -0.99 8.37
C PHE A 20 11.80 -2.14 7.46
N ASP A 21 11.95 -3.32 8.05
CA ASP A 21 12.38 -4.53 7.33
C ASP A 21 11.21 -5.39 6.82
N ARG A 22 10.00 -5.22 7.37
CA ARG A 22 8.84 -6.05 7.05
C ARG A 22 7.67 -5.17 6.62
N VAL A 23 7.40 -5.11 5.32
CA VAL A 23 6.45 -4.16 4.73
C VAL A 23 5.24 -4.90 4.16
N TYR A 24 4.04 -4.46 4.49
CA TYR A 24 2.82 -4.86 3.79
C TYR A 24 2.43 -3.76 2.80
N ILE A 25 1.96 -4.11 1.59
CA ILE A 25 1.65 -3.12 0.54
C ILE A 25 0.15 -3.08 0.27
N ALA A 26 -0.47 -1.91 0.36
CA ALA A 26 -1.90 -1.73 0.06
C ALA A 26 -2.11 -0.74 -1.10
N GLY A 27 -2.61 -1.21 -2.23
CA GLY A 27 -2.96 -0.40 -3.40
C GLY A 27 -4.45 -0.03 -3.49
N CYS A 28 -4.78 0.82 -4.45
CA CYS A 28 -6.15 1.25 -4.75
C CYS A 28 -6.51 1.05 -6.23
N GLY A 29 -7.53 0.23 -6.46
CA GLY A 29 -8.08 -0.18 -7.76
C GLY A 29 -8.76 0.92 -8.57
N THR A 30 -9.02 2.10 -7.98
CA THR A 30 -9.78 3.19 -8.61
C THR A 30 -8.87 4.34 -9.05
N CYS A 31 -8.66 5.36 -8.20
CA CYS A 31 -7.99 6.59 -8.62
C CYS A 31 -6.48 6.37 -8.85
N ALA A 32 -5.83 5.60 -7.97
CA ALA A 32 -4.40 5.33 -8.07
C ALA A 32 -4.08 4.41 -9.27
N THR A 33 -4.94 3.43 -9.59
CA THR A 33 -4.84 2.67 -10.85
C THR A 33 -4.98 3.58 -12.06
N MET A 34 -5.97 4.48 -12.09
CA MET A 34 -6.17 5.39 -13.23
C MET A 34 -4.94 6.27 -13.51
N THR A 35 -4.18 6.64 -12.48
CA THR A 35 -2.96 7.45 -12.62
C THR A 35 -1.67 6.62 -12.64
N ARG A 36 -1.74 5.28 -12.63
CA ARG A 36 -0.58 4.38 -12.56
C ARG A 36 0.33 4.64 -11.37
N THR A 37 -0.24 4.69 -10.17
CA THR A 37 0.52 4.94 -8.94
C THR A 37 0.16 3.99 -7.78
N GLY A 38 -0.71 3.00 -8.02
CA GLY A 38 -1.18 2.11 -6.95
C GLY A 38 -2.16 1.03 -7.39
N GLY A 39 -2.23 0.74 -8.68
CA GLY A 39 -2.93 -0.43 -9.19
C GLY A 39 -2.08 -1.69 -9.03
N ARG A 40 -2.56 -2.80 -9.60
CA ARG A 40 -1.90 -4.11 -9.47
C ARG A 40 -0.49 -4.13 -10.05
N GLU A 41 -0.29 -3.53 -11.23
CA GLU A 41 1.04 -3.47 -11.86
C GLU A 41 2.02 -2.68 -10.99
N GLU A 42 1.59 -1.53 -10.46
CA GLU A 42 2.46 -0.69 -9.62
C GLU A 42 2.75 -1.31 -8.25
N VAL A 43 1.77 -2.00 -7.65
CA VAL A 43 1.98 -2.73 -6.39
C VAL A 43 2.97 -3.88 -6.57
N LEU A 44 2.89 -4.61 -7.68
CA LEU A 44 3.83 -5.70 -7.98
C LEU A 44 5.23 -5.19 -8.33
N ASP A 45 5.34 -4.08 -9.06
CA ASP A 45 6.62 -3.39 -9.29
C ASP A 45 7.25 -2.94 -7.96
N MET A 46 6.47 -2.25 -7.12
CA MET A 46 6.94 -1.79 -5.81
C MET A 46 7.38 -2.98 -4.94
N LYS A 47 6.61 -4.07 -4.92
CA LYS A 47 6.98 -5.31 -4.23
C LYS A 47 8.38 -5.78 -4.66
N GLY A 48 8.61 -5.97 -5.95
CA GLY A 48 9.89 -6.46 -6.47
C GLY A 48 11.04 -5.53 -6.08
N ARG A 49 10.84 -4.21 -6.18
CA ARG A 49 11.84 -3.22 -5.81
C ARG A 49 12.15 -3.18 -4.31
N LEU A 50 11.16 -3.44 -3.44
CA LEU A 50 11.41 -3.56 -2.00
C LEU A 50 12.14 -4.86 -1.67
N GLU A 51 11.82 -5.96 -2.34
CA GLU A 51 12.52 -7.25 -2.19
C GLU A 51 13.99 -7.14 -2.66
N GLU A 52 14.27 -6.44 -3.76
CA GLU A 52 15.63 -6.13 -4.23
C GLU A 52 16.45 -5.29 -3.23
N LEU A 53 15.78 -4.47 -2.42
CA LEU A 53 16.39 -3.70 -1.33
C LEU A 53 16.61 -4.53 -0.05
N GLY A 54 16.26 -5.82 -0.07
CA GLY A 54 16.39 -6.71 1.09
C GLY A 54 15.25 -6.58 2.11
N LYS A 55 14.15 -5.91 1.77
CA LYS A 55 12.96 -5.83 2.63
C LYS A 55 12.06 -7.04 2.41
N LEU A 56 11.49 -7.58 3.47
CA LEU A 56 10.52 -8.65 3.40
C LEU A 56 9.12 -8.08 3.16
N VAL A 57 8.51 -8.41 2.03
CA VAL A 57 7.11 -8.06 1.77
C VAL A 57 6.20 -9.14 2.36
N THR A 58 5.48 -8.82 3.44
CA THR A 58 4.67 -9.80 4.20
C THR A 58 3.37 -10.17 3.49
N GLY A 59 2.91 -9.30 2.59
CA GLY A 59 1.69 -9.46 1.80
C GLY A 59 1.42 -8.21 0.99
N TRP A 60 0.48 -8.31 0.06
CA TRP A 60 0.03 -7.16 -0.71
C TRP A 60 -1.43 -7.34 -1.12
N ILE A 61 -2.13 -6.22 -1.27
CA ILE A 61 -3.51 -6.19 -1.74
C ILE A 61 -3.75 -4.98 -2.65
N VAL A 62 -4.72 -5.08 -3.55
CA VAL A 62 -5.29 -3.93 -4.26
C VAL A 62 -6.76 -3.85 -3.92
N ILE A 63 -7.12 -2.90 -3.07
CA ILE A 63 -8.50 -2.69 -2.65
C ILE A 63 -9.25 -2.02 -3.80
N PRO A 64 -10.41 -2.52 -4.27
CA PRO A 64 -11.16 -1.90 -5.37
C PRO A 64 -11.31 -0.38 -5.20
N THR A 65 -11.66 0.04 -3.98
CA THR A 65 -11.68 1.43 -3.54
C THR A 65 -11.12 1.54 -2.12
N ALA A 66 -9.92 2.09 -1.96
CA ALA A 66 -9.27 2.17 -0.65
C ALA A 66 -9.87 3.23 0.29
N CYS A 67 -10.77 4.10 -0.20
CA CYS A 67 -11.38 5.17 0.60
C CYS A 67 -12.84 4.90 1.01
N ASP A 68 -13.34 3.67 0.82
CA ASP A 68 -14.69 3.24 1.21
C ASP A 68 -14.68 1.94 2.06
N GLU A 69 -15.86 1.44 2.44
CA GLU A 69 -16.05 0.28 3.31
C GLU A 69 -15.32 -1.00 2.90
N MET A 70 -14.93 -1.15 1.63
CA MET A 70 -14.18 -2.30 1.15
C MET A 70 -12.83 -2.45 1.86
N THR A 71 -12.28 -1.34 2.37
CA THR A 71 -11.01 -1.32 3.12
C THR A 71 -11.09 -2.14 4.40
N GLU A 72 -12.22 -2.13 5.09
CA GLU A 72 -12.42 -2.89 6.33
C GLU A 72 -12.32 -4.38 6.09
N VAL A 73 -13.04 -4.85 5.06
CA VAL A 73 -13.10 -6.26 4.68
C VAL A 73 -11.71 -6.72 4.24
N ALA A 74 -11.08 -5.97 3.35
CA ALA A 74 -9.74 -6.27 2.83
C ALA A 74 -8.68 -6.35 3.96
N MET A 75 -8.67 -5.40 4.88
CA MET A 75 -7.70 -5.38 6.00
C MET A 75 -7.95 -6.52 7.00
N ARG A 76 -9.22 -6.94 7.20
CA ARG A 76 -9.54 -8.08 8.06
C ARG A 76 -9.14 -9.42 7.44
N GLU A 77 -9.34 -9.60 6.14
CA GLU A 77 -8.95 -10.82 5.42
C GLU A 77 -7.42 -11.02 5.46
N ASP A 78 -6.67 -9.93 5.34
CA ASP A 78 -5.20 -9.95 5.32
C ASP A 78 -4.57 -9.70 6.70
N LYS A 79 -5.35 -9.75 7.79
CA LYS A 79 -4.90 -9.42 9.14
C LYS A 79 -3.61 -10.15 9.54
N GLY A 80 -3.47 -11.43 9.17
CA GLY A 80 -2.25 -12.20 9.46
C GLY A 80 -1.00 -11.64 8.77
N ALA A 81 -1.10 -11.22 7.50
CA ALA A 81 0.03 -10.61 6.78
C ALA A 81 0.37 -9.22 7.32
N ILE A 82 -0.65 -8.44 7.69
CA ILE A 82 -0.52 -7.12 8.30
C ILE A 82 0.17 -7.19 9.67
N GLN A 83 -0.24 -8.11 10.54
CA GLN A 83 0.36 -8.29 11.87
C GLN A 83 1.84 -8.72 11.83
N ASN A 84 2.26 -9.38 10.75
CA ASN A 84 3.66 -9.73 10.55
C ASN A 84 4.51 -8.56 10.02
N ALA A 85 3.88 -7.50 9.50
CA ALA A 85 4.56 -6.30 9.05
C ALA A 85 4.88 -5.36 10.21
N ASN A 86 5.96 -4.59 10.10
CA ASN A 86 6.23 -3.44 10.97
C ASN A 86 5.98 -2.11 10.27
N CYS A 87 5.54 -2.14 9.00
CA CYS A 87 5.15 -0.99 8.21
C CYS A 87 4.09 -1.36 7.16
N ILE A 88 3.15 -0.46 6.90
CA ILE A 88 2.23 -0.56 5.77
C ILE A 88 2.54 0.55 4.77
N LEU A 89 2.93 0.17 3.55
CA LEU A 89 3.06 1.07 2.42
C LEU A 89 1.72 1.18 1.68
N VAL A 90 1.00 2.27 1.93
CA VAL A 90 -0.28 2.54 1.25
C VAL A 90 -0.06 3.33 -0.03
N MET A 91 -0.31 2.70 -1.17
CA MET A 91 -0.27 3.28 -2.52
C MET A 91 -1.66 3.76 -2.94
N ALA A 92 -2.19 4.77 -2.24
CA ALA A 92 -3.51 5.35 -2.47
C ALA A 92 -3.52 6.87 -2.28
N CYS A 93 -4.71 7.49 -2.38
CA CYS A 93 -4.90 8.90 -2.03
C CYS A 93 -4.96 9.11 -0.51
N ALA A 94 -4.93 10.37 -0.05
CA ALA A 94 -4.97 10.72 1.39
C ALA A 94 -6.17 10.10 2.14
N LEU A 95 -7.35 10.03 1.50
CA LEU A 95 -8.53 9.39 2.10
C LEU A 95 -8.35 7.88 2.24
N GLY A 96 -7.65 7.24 1.30
CA GLY A 96 -7.34 5.82 1.37
C GLY A 96 -6.32 5.51 2.46
N VAL A 97 -5.30 6.35 2.61
CA VAL A 97 -4.33 6.27 3.72
C VAL A 97 -5.04 6.41 5.06
N HIS A 98 -5.89 7.43 5.22
CA HIS A 98 -6.64 7.62 6.45
C HIS A 98 -7.56 6.43 6.76
N ARG A 99 -8.27 5.92 5.76
CA ARG A 99 -9.19 4.79 5.98
C ARG A 99 -8.46 3.50 6.34
N ALA A 100 -7.33 3.21 5.69
CA ALA A 100 -6.47 2.08 6.07
C ALA A 100 -6.01 2.20 7.53
N SER A 101 -5.69 3.41 7.99
CA SER A 101 -5.24 3.67 9.38
C SER A 101 -6.26 3.32 10.47
N LEU A 102 -7.55 3.21 10.13
CA LEU A 102 -8.60 2.85 11.08
C LEU A 102 -8.64 1.35 11.42
N TYR A 103 -7.88 0.53 10.71
CA TYR A 103 -7.90 -0.93 10.82
C TYR A 103 -6.53 -1.55 11.09
N ILE A 104 -5.57 -0.74 11.53
CA ILE A 104 -4.20 -1.15 11.90
C ILE A 104 -4.06 -1.04 13.42
N ASP A 105 -4.39 -2.12 14.12
CA ASP A 105 -4.25 -2.28 15.57
C ASP A 105 -3.24 -3.40 15.91
#